data_AF-A0ABD0YYS7-F1
#
_entry.id   AF-A0ABD0YYS7-F1
#
_cell.length_a   1.000
_cell.length_b   1.000
_cell.length_c   1.000
_cell.angle_alpha   90.00
_cell.angle_beta   90.00
_cell.angle_gamma   90.00
#
_symmetry.space_group_name_H-M   'P 1'
#
loop_
_entity.id
_entity.type
_entity.pdbx_description
1 polymer ?
#
loop_
_entity_poly.entity_id
_entity_poly.type
_entity_poly.pdbx_seq_one_letter_code
_entity_poly.pdbx_strand_id
1 'polypeptide(L)'
;YLYINVFFRYVYGGAVLFGKWENWGLLDGAYFCFISLSTIGFGDIVPGDMIRQDEGIELSFIFCSMYLMLGMALIAMCFNLMQEEVVHKIRTCGDTVRRITRCNRS
;
A
#
# COMPACT_ATOMS: atom_id res chain seq x y z
N TYR A 1 4.46 -0.61 -13.92
CA TYR A 1 3.05 -0.27 -14.24
C TYR A 1 2.04 -1.23 -13.62
N LEU A 2 2.19 -2.54 -13.78
CA LEU A 2 1.24 -3.52 -13.20
C LEU A 2 1.08 -3.37 -11.68
N TYR A 3 2.19 -3.27 -10.94
CA TYR A 3 2.20 -3.08 -9.48
C TYR A 3 1.52 -1.77 -9.05
N ILE A 4 1.72 -0.68 -9.80
CA ILE A 4 1.05 0.62 -9.58
C ILE A 4 -0.47 0.47 -9.73
N ASN A 5 -0.92 -0.21 -10.79
CA ASN A 5 -2.33 -0.44 -11.03
C ASN A 5 -2.97 -1.35 -9.97
N VAL A 6 -2.22 -2.34 -9.45
CA VAL A 6 -2.67 -3.19 -8.33
C VAL A 6 -2.86 -2.34 -7.08
N PHE A 7 -1.91 -1.45 -6.76
CA PHE A 7 -1.98 -0.56 -5.60
C PHE A 7 -3.21 0.36 -5.65
N PHE A 8 -3.44 1.06 -6.77
CA PHE A 8 -4.60 1.94 -6.91
C PHE A 8 -5.94 1.17 -6.83
N ARG A 9 -6.04 0.00 -7.45
CA ARG A 9 -7.25 -0.84 -7.34
C ARG A 9 -7.48 -1.33 -5.92
N TYR A 10 -6.41 -1.66 -5.21
CA TYR A 10 -6.48 -2.09 -3.82
C TYR A 10 -7.02 -0.94 -2.95
N VAL A 11 -6.41 0.24 -2.97
CA VAL A 11 -6.88 1.42 -2.21
C VAL A 11 -8.32 1.80 -2.55
N TYR A 12 -8.69 1.80 -3.83
CA TYR A 12 -10.07 2.07 -4.25
C TYR A 12 -11.06 1.01 -3.75
N GLY A 13 -10.65 -0.27 -3.77
CA GLY A 13 -11.45 -1.38 -3.23
C GLY A 13 -11.72 -1.22 -1.74
N GLY A 14 -10.70 -0.85 -0.96
CA GLY A 14 -10.85 -0.53 0.47
C GLY A 14 -11.80 0.64 0.70
N ALA A 15 -11.67 1.73 -0.06
CA ALA A 15 -12.54 2.90 0.05
C ALA A 15 -14.03 2.54 -0.16
N VAL A 16 -14.33 1.71 -1.16
CA VAL A 16 -15.69 1.24 -1.43
C VAL A 16 -16.17 0.24 -0.39
N LEU A 17 -15.30 -0.66 0.08
CA LEU A 17 -15.64 -1.68 1.09
C LEU A 17 -16.00 -1.03 2.43
N PHE A 18 -15.11 -0.19 2.97
CA PHE A 18 -15.35 0.51 4.23
C PHE A 18 -16.44 1.57 4.10
N GLY A 19 -16.53 2.27 2.96
CA GLY A 19 -17.62 3.20 2.70
C GLY A 19 -19.00 2.53 2.75
N LYS A 20 -19.12 1.29 2.23
CA LYS A 20 -20.38 0.54 2.29
C LYS A 20 -20.66 -0.09 3.65
N TRP A 21 -19.63 -0.57 4.35
CA TRP A 21 -19.80 -1.27 5.64
C TRP A 21 -20.03 -0.32 6.80
N GLU A 22 -19.24 0.75 6.88
CA GLU A 22 -19.29 1.73 7.97
C GLU A 22 -20.15 2.95 7.61
N ASN A 23 -20.79 2.94 6.43
CA ASN A 23 -21.59 4.05 5.90
C ASN A 23 -20.79 5.36 5.79
N TRP A 24 -19.48 5.25 5.57
CA TRP A 24 -18.56 6.37 5.41
C TRP A 24 -18.57 6.94 3.99
N GLY A 25 -18.18 8.21 3.87
CA GLY A 25 -17.89 8.79 2.56
C GLY A 25 -16.77 8.02 1.85
N LEU A 26 -16.81 8.00 0.51
CA LEU A 26 -15.76 7.36 -0.30
C LEU A 26 -14.37 7.97 -0.01
N LEU A 27 -14.32 9.28 0.28
CA LEU A 27 -13.09 9.98 0.64
C LEU A 27 -12.59 9.57 2.04
N ASP A 28 -13.48 9.38 3.00
CA ASP A 28 -13.13 8.96 4.37
C ASP A 28 -12.59 7.53 4.38
N GLY A 29 -13.25 6.62 3.64
CA GLY A 29 -12.77 5.25 3.47
C GLY A 29 -11.43 5.16 2.74
N ALA A 30 -11.21 6.01 1.73
CA ALA A 30 -9.92 6.11 1.04
C ALA A 30 -8.83 6.70 1.95
N TYR A 31 -9.16 7.72 2.73
CA TYR A 31 -8.26 8.35 3.70
C TYR A 31 -7.82 7.35 4.77
N PHE A 32 -8.77 6.63 5.38
CA PHE A 32 -8.48 5.56 6.33
C PHE A 32 -7.54 4.51 5.73
N CYS A 33 -7.90 3.96 4.56
CA CYS A 33 -7.05 2.98 3.87
C CYS A 33 -5.64 3.51 3.61
N PHE A 34 -5.52 4.74 3.11
CA PHE A 34 -4.23 5.33 2.79
C PHE A 34 -3.36 5.54 4.04
N ILE A 35 -3.90 6.17 5.10
CA ILE A 35 -3.20 6.46 6.35
C ILE A 35 -2.73 5.18 7.05
N SER A 36 -3.55 4.13 7.04
CA SER A 36 -3.19 2.83 7.62
C SER A 36 -2.10 2.13 6.80
N LEU A 37 -2.21 2.11 5.48
CA LEU A 37 -1.23 1.47 4.59
C LEU A 37 0.10 2.24 4.52
N SER A 38 0.05 3.56 4.64
CA SER A 38 1.25 4.39 4.76
C SER A 38 1.87 4.30 6.15
N THR A 39 1.30 3.50 7.07
CA THR A 39 1.72 3.36 8.48
C THR A 39 1.74 4.67 9.26
N ILE A 40 1.02 5.70 8.79
CA ILE A 40 0.90 6.98 9.51
C ILE A 40 0.01 6.77 10.74
N GLY A 41 -1.13 6.11 10.55
CA GLY A 41 -1.96 5.60 11.63
C GLY A 41 -2.47 6.65 12.62
N PHE A 42 -3.02 7.79 12.16
CA PHE A 42 -3.59 8.81 13.05
C PHE A 42 -4.68 8.26 13.98
N GLY A 43 -5.48 7.30 13.52
CA GLY A 43 -6.52 6.65 14.33
C GLY A 43 -7.72 7.56 14.63
N ASP A 44 -7.88 8.63 13.86
CA ASP A 44 -8.99 9.59 13.91
C ASP A 44 -10.30 9.02 13.37
N ILE A 45 -10.21 8.10 12.41
CA ILE A 45 -11.34 7.39 11.81
C ILE A 45 -11.04 5.89 11.92
N VAL A 46 -11.88 5.13 12.64
CA VAL A 46 -11.72 3.68 12.84
C VAL A 46 -13.05 2.95 12.67
N PRO A 47 -13.05 1.77 12.00
CA PRO A 47 -14.28 1.01 11.79
C PRO A 47 -14.89 0.64 13.14
N GLY A 48 -16.22 0.69 13.26
CA GLY A 48 -16.93 0.39 14.50
C GLY A 48 -17.23 1.58 15.42
N ASP A 49 -16.76 2.80 15.12
CA ASP A 49 -17.02 3.97 15.96
C ASP A 49 -18.47 4.49 15.86
N MET A 50 -19.10 4.35 14.68
CA MET A 50 -20.44 4.92 14.42
C MET A 50 -21.60 3.91 14.57
N ILE A 51 -21.33 2.61 14.57
CA ILE A 51 -22.37 1.57 14.58
C ILE A 51 -22.48 0.95 15.98
N ARG A 52 -23.28 1.58 16.84
CA ARG A 52 -23.67 1.05 18.17
C ARG A 52 -24.73 -0.07 18.08
N GLN A 53 -24.52 -1.06 17.21
CA GLN A 53 -25.41 -2.21 17.07
C GLN A 53 -24.58 -3.49 17.21
N ASP A 54 -24.74 -4.12 18.38
CA ASP A 54 -23.88 -5.08 19.07
C ASP A 54 -23.45 -6.38 18.31
N GLU A 55 -23.77 -6.57 17.03
CA GLU A 55 -23.44 -7.82 16.32
C GLU A 55 -22.58 -7.66 15.05
N GLY A 56 -22.44 -6.45 14.49
CA GLY A 56 -21.67 -6.20 13.26
C GLY A 56 -20.22 -5.74 13.46
N ILE A 57 -19.90 -5.26 14.66
CA ILE A 57 -18.64 -4.55 14.97
C ILE A 57 -17.43 -5.51 14.90
N GLU A 58 -17.56 -6.73 15.42
CA GLU A 58 -16.43 -7.67 15.45
C GLU A 58 -15.99 -8.09 14.04
N LEU A 59 -16.96 -8.24 13.12
CA LEU A 59 -16.66 -8.57 11.73
C LEU A 59 -15.93 -7.41 11.04
N SER A 60 -16.35 -6.15 11.22
CA SER A 60 -15.69 -5.03 10.55
C SER A 60 -14.22 -4.88 10.96
N PHE A 61 -13.89 -5.11 12.24
CA PHE A 61 -12.49 -5.17 12.70
C PHE A 61 -11.70 -6.36 12.14
N ILE A 62 -12.28 -7.56 12.09
CA ILE A 62 -11.62 -8.75 11.52
C ILE A 62 -11.35 -8.54 10.02
N PHE A 63 -12.34 -8.08 9.26
CA PHE A 63 -12.15 -7.80 7.84
C PHE A 63 -11.18 -6.64 7.62
N CYS A 64 -11.19 -5.62 8.48
CA CYS A 64 -10.24 -4.52 8.45
C CYS A 64 -8.81 -5.00 8.64
N SER A 65 -8.55 -5.76 9.71
CA SER A 65 -7.21 -6.31 9.99
C SER A 65 -6.71 -7.22 8.87
N MET A 66 -7.54 -8.15 8.39
CA MET A 66 -7.21 -9.03 7.27
C MET A 66 -6.89 -8.24 6.01
N TYR A 67 -7.71 -7.23 5.70
CA TYR A 67 -7.48 -6.33 4.59
C TYR A 67 -6.13 -5.64 4.76
N LEU A 68 -5.88 -4.91 5.85
CA LEU A 68 -4.64 -4.18 6.10
C LEU A 68 -3.40 -5.07 6.07
N MET A 69 -3.45 -6.29 6.62
CA MET A 69 -2.35 -7.24 6.54
C MET A 69 -1.99 -7.60 5.09
N LEU A 70 -3.01 -7.86 4.27
CA LEU A 70 -2.82 -8.14 2.85
C LEU A 70 -2.26 -6.92 2.11
N GLY A 71 -2.73 -5.73 2.44
CA GLY A 71 -2.25 -4.47 1.87
C GLY A 71 -0.79 -4.20 2.19
N MET A 72 -0.38 -4.41 3.44
CA MET A 72 1.02 -4.29 3.88
C MET A 72 1.92 -5.29 3.15
N ALA A 73 1.48 -6.54 2.97
CA ALA A 73 2.21 -7.54 2.20
C ALA A 73 2.36 -7.15 0.72
N LEU A 74 1.29 -6.64 0.10
CA LEU A 74 1.32 -6.14 -1.27
C LEU A 74 2.29 -4.97 -1.42
N ILE A 75 2.27 -4.01 -0.49
CA ILE A 75 3.16 -2.86 -0.48
C ILE A 75 4.62 -3.31 -0.35
N ALA A 76 4.91 -4.23 0.57
CA ALA A 76 6.25 -4.80 0.71
C ALA A 76 6.74 -5.49 -0.57
N MET A 77 5.88 -6.29 -1.21
CA MET A 77 6.20 -6.94 -2.49
C MET A 77 6.47 -5.90 -3.60
N CYS A 78 5.63 -4.86 -3.69
CA CYS A 78 5.80 -3.79 -4.66
C CYS A 78 7.13 -3.05 -4.45
N PHE A 79 7.50 -2.76 -3.19
CA PHE A 79 8.78 -2.14 -2.87
C PHE A 79 9.97 -3.04 -3.20
N ASN A 80 9.89 -4.34 -2.89
CA ASN A 80 10.96 -5.29 -3.22
C ASN A 80 11.22 -5.33 -4.73
N LEU A 81 10.17 -5.43 -5.55
CA LEU A 81 10.28 -5.40 -7.02
C LEU A 81 10.86 -4.08 -7.54
N MET A 82 10.42 -2.96 -6.98
CA MET A 82 10.95 -1.64 -7.34
C MET A 82 12.45 -1.53 -7.03
N GLN A 83 12.86 -2.04 -5.87
CA GLN A 83 14.27 -2.07 -5.49
C GLN A 83 15.09 -2.96 -6.42
N GLU A 84 14.59 -4.13 -6.82
CA GLU A 84 15.27 -5.02 -7.77
C GLU A 84 15.50 -4.35 -9.14
N GLU A 85 14.48 -3.68 -9.71
CA GLU A 85 14.63 -2.95 -10.97
C GLU A 85 15.66 -1.81 -10.86
N VAL A 86 15.62 -1.05 -9.76
CA VAL A 86 16.56 0.05 -9.51
C VAL A 86 17.97 -0.47 -9.33
N VAL A 87 18.17 -1.53 -8.53
CA VAL A 87 19.48 -2.17 -8.31
C VAL A 87 20.02 -2.74 -9.63
N HIS A 88 19.17 -3.34 -10.47
CA HIS A 88 19.59 -3.84 -11.78
C HIS A 88 20.10 -2.69 -12.67
N LYS A 89 19.36 -1.59 -12.76
CA LYS A 89 19.78 -0.40 -13.53
C LYS A 89 21.07 0.21 -12.97
N ILE A 90 21.21 0.30 -11.65
CA ILE A 90 22.41 0.82 -10.99
C ILE A 90 23.61 -0.09 -11.26
N ARG A 91 23.45 -1.42 -11.22
CA ARG A 91 24.54 -2.37 -11.52
C ARG A 91 25.00 -2.24 -12.97
N THR A 92 24.08 -2.20 -13.94
CA THR A 92 24.43 -2.00 -15.36
C THR A 92 25.11 -0.67 -15.61
N CYS A 93 24.62 0.40 -14.98
CA CYS A 93 25.25 1.72 -15.05
C CYS A 93 26.65 1.71 -14.41
N GLY A 94 26.79 1.09 -13.24
CA GLY A 94 28.07 0.91 -12.54
C GLY A 94 29.10 0.14 -13.37
N ASP A 95 28.69 -0.94 -14.03
CA ASP A 95 29.57 -1.71 -14.91
C ASP A 95 29.99 -0.91 -16.15
N THR A 96 29.09 -0.10 -16.71
CA THR A 96 29.39 0.78 -17.85
C THR A 96 30.38 1.87 -17.45
N VAL A 97 30.15 2.55 -16.32
CA VAL A 97 31.06 3.56 -15.77
C VAL A 97 32.43 2.95 -15.47
N ARG A 98 32.48 1.75 -14.88
CA ARG A 98 33.73 1.02 -14.58
C ARG A 98 34.50 0.65 -15.85
N ARG A 99 33.82 0.31 -16.95
CA ARG A 99 34.46 0.07 -18.26
C ARG A 99 35.02 1.36 -18.87
N ILE A 100 34.28 2.47 -18.80
CA ILE A 100 34.72 3.78 -19.31
C ILE A 100 35.96 4.27 -18.54
N THR A 101 35.96 4.17 -17.21
CA THR A 101 37.14 4.55 -16.40
C THR A 101 38.35 3.68 -16.68
N ARG A 102 38.16 2.41 -17.08
CA ARG A 102 39.28 1.52 -17.45
C ARG A 102 39.87 1.88 -18.82
N CYS A 103 39.04 2.23 -19.80
CA CYS A 103 39.51 2.73 -21.11
C CYS A 103 40.20 4.08 -21.02
N ASN A 104 39.76 4.98 -20.13
CA ASN A 104 40.40 6.30 -19.96
C ASN A 104 41.74 6.26 -19.17
N ARG A 105 42.15 5.08 -18.69
CA ARG A 105 43.42 4.88 -17.97
C ARG A 105 44.46 4.11 -18.80
N SER A 106 44.16 3.82 -20.06
CA SER A 106 45.07 3.23 -21.06
C SER A 106 45.43 4.29 -22.09
#